data_AF-A0A1Y1YVN5-F1
#
_entry.id   AF-A0A1Y1YVN5-F1
#
_cell.length_a   1.000
_cell.length_b   1.000
_cell.length_c   1.000
_cell.angle_alpha   90.00
_cell.angle_beta   90.00
_cell.angle_gamma   90.00
#
_symmetry.space_group_name_H-M   'P 1'
#
loop_
_entity.id
_entity.type
_entity.pdbx_description
1 polymer ?
#
loop_
_entity_poly.entity_id
_entity_poly.type
_entity_poly.pdbx_seq_one_letter_code
_entity_poly.pdbx_strand_id
1 'polypeptide(L)'
;RLPNEAATLKFIASTTTIPVPKFLDLYEENGLLHLETERVLGISLEDMASKNATKHVTNCLESSVLPQLRKLRHHTIGSVDTTLPLTPPSRITYRDKRPNWVRKTSRNTDFVFCHNDLGQHNILVDLD
;
A
#
# COMPACT_ATOMS: atom_id res chain seq x y z
N ARG A 1 -4.88 -5.91 10.73
CA ARG A 1 -4.78 -5.45 9.33
C ARG A 1 -4.86 -3.94 9.24
N LEU A 2 -5.96 -3.31 9.66
CA LEU A 2 -6.13 -1.85 9.61
C LEU A 2 -5.02 -1.00 10.27
N PRO A 3 -4.43 -1.40 11.42
CA PRO A 3 -3.27 -0.65 11.95
C PRO A 3 -2.07 -0.63 10.99
N ASN A 4 -1.84 -1.72 10.24
CA ASN A 4 -0.77 -1.77 9.24
C ASN A 4 -1.07 -0.85 8.05
N GLU A 5 -2.34 -0.78 7.63
CA GLU A 5 -2.79 0.11 6.56
C GLU A 5 -2.63 1.59 6.99
N ALA A 6 -3.07 1.93 8.19
CA ALA A 6 -2.92 3.27 8.77
C ALA A 6 -1.45 3.71 8.88
N ALA A 7 -0.58 2.85 9.40
CA ALA A 7 0.85 3.11 9.49
C ALA A 7 1.48 3.30 8.10
N THR A 8 1.05 2.50 7.13
CA THR A 8 1.51 2.58 5.74
C THR A 8 1.10 3.90 5.07
N LEU A 9 -0.16 4.33 5.21
CA LEU A 9 -0.65 5.59 4.65
C LEU A 9 0.15 6.78 5.19
N LYS A 10 0.35 6.83 6.51
CA LYS A 10 1.16 7.88 7.17
C LYS A 10 2.60 7.88 6.65
N PHE A 11 3.21 6.70 6.58
CA PHE A 11 4.60 6.54 6.16
C PHE A 11 4.82 6.97 4.69
N ILE A 12 3.98 6.51 3.76
CA ILE A 12 4.10 6.86 2.34
C ILE A 12 3.85 8.35 2.12
N ALA A 13 2.84 8.92 2.77
CA ALA A 13 2.55 10.35 2.68
C ALA A 13 3.69 11.23 3.22
N SER A 14 4.40 10.79 4.26
CA SER A 14 5.51 11.56 4.83
C SER A 14 6.86 11.36 4.12
N THR A 15 7.03 10.30 3.32
CA THR A 15 8.34 9.92 2.75
C THR A 15 8.41 9.99 1.23
N THR A 16 7.28 10.18 0.56
CA THR A 16 7.20 10.21 -0.91
C THR A 16 6.33 11.36 -1.37
N THR A 17 6.35 11.64 -2.67
CA THR A 17 5.39 12.54 -3.32
C THR A 17 4.21 11.78 -3.95
N ILE A 18 4.09 10.48 -3.67
CA ILE A 18 3.01 9.66 -4.23
C ILE A 18 1.70 10.09 -3.56
N PRO A 19 0.66 10.48 -4.34
CA PRO A 19 -0.63 10.78 -3.78
C PRO A 19 -1.26 9.49 -3.23
N VAL A 20 -1.58 9.50 -1.96
CA VAL A 20 -2.30 8.43 -1.25
C VAL A 20 -3.43 9.06 -0.45
N PRO A 21 -4.52 8.32 -0.16
CA PRO A 21 -5.59 8.82 0.71
C PRO A 21 -5.01 9.31 2.04
N LYS A 22 -5.36 10.54 2.44
CA LYS A 22 -4.90 11.08 3.72
C LYS A 22 -5.52 10.29 4.86
N PHE A 23 -4.69 9.81 5.78
CA PHE A 23 -5.17 9.25 7.04
C PHE A 23 -5.91 10.31 7.85
N LEU A 24 -7.14 10.01 8.30
CA LEU A 24 -7.91 10.88 9.18
C LEU A 24 -7.95 10.30 10.59
N ASP A 25 -8.43 9.07 10.75
CA ASP A 25 -8.53 8.44 12.07
C ASP A 25 -8.48 6.90 12.03
N LEU A 26 -8.20 6.30 13.18
CA LEU A 26 -8.28 4.87 13.44
C LEU A 26 -8.95 4.68 14.81
N TYR A 27 -10.24 4.36 14.80
CA TYR A 27 -11.07 4.31 16.02
C TYR A 27 -11.86 3.00 16.12
N GLU A 28 -12.33 2.70 17.33
CA GLU A 28 -13.20 1.56 17.60
C GLU A 28 -14.62 2.04 17.87
N GLU A 29 -15.60 1.45 17.19
CA GLU A 29 -17.02 1.69 17.39
C GLU A 29 -17.76 0.35 17.36
N ASN A 30 -18.59 0.08 18.37
CA ASN A 30 -19.35 -1.17 18.50
C ASN A 30 -18.50 -2.45 18.40
N GLY A 31 -17.26 -2.42 18.91
CA GLY A 31 -16.31 -3.54 18.86
C GLY A 31 -15.70 -3.79 17.48
N LEU A 32 -15.91 -2.89 16.52
CA LEU A 32 -15.30 -2.92 15.20
C LEU A 32 -14.23 -1.82 15.11
N LEU A 33 -13.09 -2.15 14.51
CA LEU A 33 -12.05 -1.18 14.23
C LEU A 33 -12.30 -0.55 12.85
N HIS A 34 -12.30 0.77 12.78
CA HIS A 34 -12.55 1.57 11.59
C HIS A 34 -11.30 2.36 11.20
N LEU A 35 -10.95 2.34 9.92
CA LEU A 35 -9.93 3.22 9.34
C LEU A 35 -10.64 4.28 8.51
N GLU A 36 -10.48 5.54 8.90
CA GLU A 36 -11.04 6.68 8.19
C GLU A 36 -9.95 7.39 7.38
N THR A 37 -10.25 7.65 6.12
CA THR A 37 -9.36 8.34 5.18
C THR A 37 -10.11 9.39 4.39
N GLU A 38 -9.38 10.37 3.87
CA GLU A 38 -9.92 11.28 2.87
C GLU A 38 -10.41 10.51 1.64
N ARG A 39 -11.56 10.94 1.11
CA ARG A 39 -12.08 10.40 -0.14
C ARG A 39 -11.31 11.00 -1.30
N VAL A 40 -10.53 10.17 -1.98
CA VAL A 40 -9.85 10.55 -3.23
C VAL A 40 -10.86 10.56 -4.37
N LEU A 41 -10.90 11.67 -5.12
CA LEU A 41 -11.70 11.80 -6.33
C LEU A 41 -10.92 11.31 -7.55
N GLY A 42 -11.62 10.70 -8.50
CA GLY A 42 -11.03 10.17 -9.73
C GLY A 42 -11.85 9.01 -10.29
N ILE A 43 -11.48 8.55 -11.48
CA ILE A 43 -12.02 7.33 -12.09
C ILE A 43 -10.96 6.25 -11.99
N SER A 44 -11.36 5.01 -11.68
CA SER A 44 -10.41 3.91 -11.66
C SER A 44 -9.82 3.69 -13.05
N LEU A 45 -8.55 3.29 -13.14
CA LEU A 45 -7.95 2.96 -14.44
C LEU A 45 -8.70 1.78 -15.09
N GLU A 46 -9.27 0.88 -14.30
CA GLU A 46 -10.10 -0.24 -14.79
C GLU A 46 -11.34 0.27 -15.53
N ASP A 47 -12.05 1.26 -14.97
CA ASP A 47 -13.27 1.82 -15.59
C ASP A 47 -12.95 2.71 -16.80
N MET A 48 -11.82 3.42 -16.77
CA MET A 48 -11.37 4.27 -17.89
C MET A 48 -10.65 3.48 -18.99
N ALA A 49 -10.31 2.22 -18.74
CA ALA A 49 -9.26 1.48 -19.44
C ALA A 49 -9.29 1.64 -20.97
N SER A 50 -8.37 2.47 -21.47
CA SER A 50 -8.09 2.64 -22.88
C SER A 50 -6.59 2.47 -23.13
N LYS A 51 -6.20 2.09 -24.35
CA LYS A 51 -4.77 1.92 -24.69
C LYS A 51 -3.93 3.16 -24.35
N ASN A 52 -4.49 4.35 -24.54
CA ASN A 52 -3.81 5.61 -24.23
C ASN A 52 -3.73 5.85 -22.71
N ALA A 53 -4.84 5.69 -21.98
CA ALA A 53 -4.86 5.86 -20.53
C ALA A 53 -3.89 4.89 -19.85
N THR A 54 -3.93 3.61 -20.20
CA THR A 54 -2.99 2.61 -19.66
C THR A 54 -1.55 2.97 -19.98
N LYS A 55 -1.24 3.42 -21.20
CA LYS A 55 0.12 3.84 -21.56
C LYS A 55 0.60 5.04 -20.73
N HIS A 56 -0.25 6.04 -20.56
CA HIS A 56 0.08 7.22 -19.74
C HIS A 56 0.29 6.84 -18.28
N VAL A 57 -0.59 6.04 -17.69
CA VAL A 57 -0.44 5.57 -16.31
C VAL A 57 0.82 4.71 -16.15
N THR A 58 1.10 3.78 -17.07
CA THR A 58 2.33 2.97 -17.03
C THR A 58 3.57 3.86 -17.03
N ASN A 59 3.62 4.87 -17.90
CA ASN A 59 4.74 5.82 -17.93
C ASN A 59 4.87 6.57 -16.60
N CYS A 60 3.76 6.99 -15.98
CA CYS A 60 3.77 7.66 -14.66
C CYS A 60 4.27 6.72 -13.55
N LEU A 61 3.80 5.46 -13.54
CA LEU A 61 4.24 4.45 -12.59
C LEU A 61 5.74 4.18 -12.70
N GLU A 62 6.25 4.01 -13.92
CA GLU A 62 7.67 3.69 -14.16
C GLU A 62 8.60 4.87 -13.88
N SER A 63 8.17 6.09 -14.23
CA SER A 63 9.00 7.29 -14.08
C SER A 63 8.96 7.92 -12.68
N SER A 64 7.86 7.77 -11.94
CA SER A 64 7.65 8.47 -10.67
C SER A 64 7.35 7.54 -9.49
N VAL A 65 6.33 6.69 -9.58
CA VAL A 65 5.81 5.95 -8.41
C VAL A 65 6.75 4.80 -8.00
N LEU A 66 7.06 3.88 -8.93
CA LEU A 66 7.88 2.70 -8.64
C LEU A 66 9.30 3.06 -8.19
N PRO A 67 9.99 4.07 -8.78
CA PRO A 67 11.29 4.51 -8.28
C PRO A 67 11.24 4.98 -6.81
N GLN A 68 10.19 5.70 -6.41
CA GLN A 68 10.04 6.17 -5.04
C GLN A 68 9.81 5.02 -4.07
N LEU A 69 8.91 4.08 -4.38
CA LEU A 69 8.69 2.90 -3.55
C LEU A 69 9.95 2.02 -3.44
N ARG A 70 10.70 1.85 -4.53
CA ARG A 70 11.95 1.06 -4.55
C ARG A 70 13.09 1.70 -3.75
N LYS A 71 13.08 3.03 -3.58
CA LYS A 71 14.05 3.75 -2.73
C LYS A 71 13.80 3.53 -1.24
N LEU A 72 12.56 3.20 -0.86
CA LEU A 72 12.21 2.84 0.52
C LEU A 72 12.72 1.42 0.79
N ARG A 73 13.91 1.33 1.38
CA ARG A 73 14.60 0.06 1.63
C ARG A 73 14.67 -0.26 3.11
N HIS A 74 14.59 -1.54 3.43
CA HIS A 74 14.69 -2.01 4.81
C HIS A 74 15.40 -3.37 4.89
N HIS A 75 15.98 -3.67 6.05
CA HIS A 75 16.66 -4.94 6.31
C HIS A 75 15.69 -6.03 6.81
N THR A 76 14.42 -5.69 7.04
CA THR A 76 13.37 -6.59 7.53
C THR A 76 12.09 -6.44 6.72
N ILE A 77 11.41 -7.54 6.41
CA ILE A 77 10.09 -7.51 5.74
C ILE A 77 8.94 -7.32 6.74
N GLY A 78 7.82 -6.80 6.23
CA GLY A 78 6.55 -6.73 6.93
C GLY A 78 6.00 -5.33 7.03
N SER A 79 5.32 -5.05 8.13
CA SER A 79 4.78 -3.72 8.39
C SER A 79 5.89 -2.67 8.53
N VAL A 80 5.60 -1.45 8.10
CA VAL A 80 6.43 -0.26 8.33
C VAL A 80 6.55 0.06 9.82
N ASP A 81 5.55 -0.34 10.61
CA ASP A 81 5.62 -0.32 12.06
C ASP A 81 6.07 -1.70 12.57
N THR A 82 7.26 -1.77 13.15
CA THR A 82 7.86 -3.02 13.62
C THR A 82 7.15 -3.60 14.85
N THR A 83 6.30 -2.83 15.52
CA THR A 83 5.50 -3.30 16.66
C THR A 83 4.25 -4.06 16.23
N LEU A 84 3.75 -3.82 15.01
CA LEU A 84 2.55 -4.47 14.48
C LEU A 84 2.84 -5.88 13.94
N PRO A 85 1.87 -6.80 13.89
CA PRO A 85 2.08 -8.13 13.34
C PRO A 85 2.24 -8.11 11.81
N LEU A 86 3.09 -8.99 11.29
CA LEU A 86 3.16 -9.28 9.85
C LEU A 86 1.81 -9.88 9.40
N THR A 87 1.15 -9.21 8.46
CA THR A 87 -0.11 -9.70 7.86
C THR A 87 0.17 -10.18 6.43
N PRO A 88 0.17 -11.50 6.16
CA PRO A 88 0.34 -12.00 4.80
C PRO A 88 -0.89 -11.70 3.92
N PRO A 89 -0.74 -11.82 2.59
CA PRO A 89 -1.86 -11.77 1.67
C PRO A 89 -2.93 -12.83 1.99
N SER A 90 -4.20 -12.51 1.77
CA SER A 90 -5.35 -13.38 2.09
C SER A 90 -5.26 -14.78 1.46
N ARG A 91 -4.65 -14.90 0.26
CA ARG A 91 -4.46 -16.20 -0.40
C ARG A 91 -3.57 -17.17 0.41
N ILE A 92 -2.67 -16.62 1.22
CA ILE A 92 -1.76 -17.39 2.08
C ILE A 92 -2.51 -17.78 3.36
N THR A 93 -3.18 -16.82 4.01
CA THR A 93 -3.94 -17.07 5.24
C THR A 93 -5.17 -17.95 5.03
N TYR A 94 -5.65 -18.10 3.79
CA TYR A 94 -6.68 -19.10 3.46
C TYR A 94 -6.16 -20.54 3.58
N ARG A 95 -4.90 -20.79 3.16
CA ARG A 95 -4.30 -22.14 3.13
C ARG A 95 -3.49 -22.46 4.38
N ASP A 96 -2.80 -21.47 4.93
CA ASP A 96 -1.93 -21.60 6.08
C ASP A 96 -2.51 -20.80 7.24
N LYS A 97 -2.97 -21.53 8.26
CA LYS A 97 -3.67 -20.99 9.43
C LYS A 97 -2.76 -20.75 10.62
N ARG A 98 -1.44 -20.68 10.41
CA ARG A 98 -0.52 -20.38 11.52
C ARG A 98 -0.94 -19.07 12.21
N PRO A 99 -0.90 -19.03 13.55
CA PRO A 99 -1.39 -17.87 14.31
C PRO A 99 -0.46 -16.66 14.15
N ASN A 100 0.82 -16.90 13.89
CA ASN A 100 1.84 -15.86 13.81
C ASN A 100 2.77 -16.07 12.61
N TRP A 101 3.19 -14.95 12.01
CA TRP A 101 4.11 -14.93 10.88
C TRP A 101 5.41 -14.25 11.28
N VAL A 102 6.52 -14.98 11.17
CA VAL A 102 7.84 -14.48 11.54
C VAL A 102 8.36 -13.55 10.45
N ARG A 103 8.89 -12.40 10.85
CA ARG A 103 9.58 -11.47 9.95
C ARG A 103 10.87 -12.09 9.45
N LYS A 104 11.13 -11.97 8.16
CA LYS A 104 12.44 -12.28 7.59
C LYS A 104 13.32 -11.05 7.62
N THR A 105 14.58 -11.25 8.01
CA THR A 105 15.60 -10.23 8.05
C THR A 105 16.72 -10.56 7.06
N SER A 106 17.41 -9.54 6.58
CA SER A 106 18.66 -9.64 5.84
C SER A 106 19.74 -8.86 6.60
N ARG A 107 21.00 -9.18 6.32
CA ARG A 107 22.16 -8.43 6.84
C ARG A 107 22.25 -7.03 6.21
N ASN A 108 21.74 -6.87 5.00
CA ASN A 108 21.72 -5.60 4.26
C ASN A 108 20.28 -5.09 4.07
N THR A 109 20.12 -3.87 3.57
CA THR A 109 18.82 -3.29 3.20
C THR A 109 18.34 -3.81 1.84
N ASP A 110 18.11 -5.12 1.75
CA ASP A 110 17.79 -5.80 0.49
C ASP A 110 16.32 -5.75 0.12
N PHE A 111 15.43 -5.48 1.09
CA PHE A 111 14.00 -5.43 0.84
C PHE A 111 13.57 -4.03 0.43
N VAL A 112 12.69 -3.97 -0.56
CA VAL A 112 12.08 -2.75 -1.07
C VAL A 112 10.60 -2.71 -0.70
N PHE A 113 10.06 -1.50 -0.57
CA PHE A 113 8.64 -1.33 -0.33
C PHE A 113 7.82 -1.67 -1.58
N CYS A 114 6.75 -2.44 -1.39
CA CYS A 114 5.85 -2.87 -2.44
C CYS A 114 4.39 -2.63 -2.02
N HIS A 115 3.56 -2.15 -2.94
CA HIS A 115 2.10 -2.05 -2.72
C HIS A 115 1.45 -3.43 -2.54
N ASN A 116 2.03 -4.47 -3.14
CA ASN A 116 1.55 -5.87 -3.16
C ASN A 116 0.21 -6.13 -3.86
N ASP A 117 -0.49 -5.07 -4.29
CA ASP A 117 -1.78 -5.14 -4.98
C ASP A 117 -1.97 -3.97 -5.96
N LEU A 118 -0.93 -3.65 -6.74
CA LEU A 118 -0.95 -2.50 -7.65
C LEU A 118 -1.67 -2.85 -8.97
N GLY A 119 -2.95 -3.17 -8.87
CA GLY A 119 -3.85 -3.42 -10.01
C GLY A 119 -4.54 -2.15 -10.52
N GLN A 120 -5.16 -2.22 -11.70
CA GLN A 120 -5.85 -1.08 -12.32
C GLN A 120 -6.99 -0.52 -11.44
N HIS A 121 -7.69 -1.39 -10.71
CA HIS A 121 -8.75 -1.00 -9.76
C HIS A 121 -8.24 -0.21 -8.55
N ASN A 122 -6.94 -0.27 -8.23
CA ASN A 122 -6.30 0.47 -7.14
C ASN A 122 -5.60 1.75 -7.63
N ILE A 123 -5.80 2.13 -8.90
CA ILE A 123 -5.25 3.35 -9.47
C ILE A 123 -6.40 4.27 -9.84
N LEU A 124 -6.44 5.44 -9.19
CA LEU A 124 -7.37 6.51 -9.55
C LEU A 124 -6.67 7.50 -10.49
N VAL A 125 -7.35 7.84 -11.56
CA VAL A 125 -6.91 8.78 -12.59
C VAL A 125 -7.75 10.04 -12.45
N ASP A 126 -7.06 11.18 -12.38
CA ASP A 126 -7.69 12.49 -12.45
C ASP A 126 -8.23 12.73 -13.88
N LEU A 127 -9.38 13.39 -14.00
CA LEU A 127 -10.01 13.69 -15.28
C LEU A 127 -9.55 15.01 -15.89
N ASP A 128 -8.90 15.86 -15.09
CA ASP A 128 -8.40 17.17 -15.49
C ASP A 128 -7.05 17.09 -16.25
#